data_AF-A0A396RP22-F1
#
_entry.id   AF-A0A396RP22-F1
#
_cell.length_a   1.000
_cell.length_b   1.000
_cell.length_c   1.000
_cell.angle_alpha   90.00
_cell.angle_beta   90.00
_cell.angle_gamma   90.00
#
_symmetry.space_group_name_H-M   'P 1'
#
loop_
_entity.id
_entity.type
_entity.pdbx_description
1 polymer ?
#
loop_
_entity_poly.entity_id
_entity_poly.type
_entity_poly.pdbx_seq_one_letter_code
_entity_poly.pdbx_strand_id
1 'polypeptide(L)' 'MPANFKRDLGLDRDRSWIVTAEVNRFVWPGPDMRPLDGGDPFYGAIPDWLFVQVREAIGGRAERGVMKVTPRTE' A
#
# COMPACT_ATOMS: atom_id res chain seq x y z
N MET A 1 -8.74 -0.56 7.15
CA MET A 1 -9.39 -0.48 5.82
C MET A 1 -10.83 -0.94 5.95
N PRO A 2 -11.82 -0.26 5.34
CA PRO A 2 -13.22 -0.69 5.41
C PRO A 2 -13.42 -2.10 4.82
N ALA A 3 -14.33 -2.87 5.43
CA ALA A 3 -14.50 -4.30 5.12
C ALA A 3 -15.03 -4.58 3.70
N ASN A 4 -15.84 -3.68 3.14
CA ASN A 4 -16.35 -3.79 1.77
C ASN A 4 -15.22 -3.74 0.75
N PHE A 5 -14.26 -2.81 0.88
CA PHE A 5 -13.12 -2.74 -0.05
C PHE A 5 -12.17 -3.93 0.10
N LYS A 6 -11.98 -4.45 1.33
CA LYS A 6 -11.23 -5.69 1.53
C LYS A 6 -11.81 -6.85 0.73
N ARG A 7 -13.14 -7.02 0.80
CA ARG A 7 -13.86 -8.04 0.05
C ARG A 7 -13.72 -7.82 -1.46
N ASP A 8 -13.88 -6.59 -1.92
CA ASP A 8 -13.80 -6.25 -3.35
C ASP A 8 -12.38 -6.46 -3.91
N LEU A 9 -11.35 -6.33 -3.07
CA LEU A 9 -9.94 -6.64 -3.38
C LEU A 9 -9.56 -8.12 -3.15
N GLY A 10 -10.51 -8.99 -2.75
CA GLY A 10 -10.22 -10.41 -2.50
C GLY A 10 -9.34 -10.70 -1.28
N LEU A 11 -9.20 -9.76 -0.34
CA LEU A 11 -8.42 -9.96 0.88
C LEU A 11 -9.19 -10.79 1.92
N ASP A 12 -8.46 -11.32 2.90
CA ASP A 12 -9.04 -12.07 4.03
C ASP A 12 -10.04 -11.24 4.86
N ARG A 13 -10.72 -11.90 5.79
CA ARG A 13 -11.74 -11.28 6.64
C ARG A 13 -11.18 -10.59 7.88
N ASP A 14 -9.88 -10.69 8.12
CA ASP A 14 -9.27 -10.11 9.31
C ASP A 14 -9.22 -8.59 9.21
N ARG A 15 -8.80 -7.91 10.28
CA ARG A 15 -8.59 -6.46 10.18
C ARG A 15 -7.29 -6.18 9.44
N SER A 16 -7.35 -5.23 8.51
CA SER A 16 -6.16 -4.72 7.81
C SER A 16 -5.98 -3.22 8.04
N TRP A 17 -4.72 -2.81 8.13
CA TRP A 17 -4.30 -1.43 8.30
C TRP A 17 -3.38 -1.04 7.14
N ILE A 18 -3.43 0.23 6.76
CA ILE A 18 -2.44 0.83 5.86
C ILE A 18 -1.42 1.53 6.75
N VAL A 19 -0.18 1.05 6.75
CA VAL A 19 0.90 1.66 7.52
C VAL A 19 1.43 2.85 6.73
N THR A 20 1.30 4.06 7.29
CA THR A 20 1.76 5.30 6.64
C THR A 20 3.03 5.87 7.29
N ALA A 21 3.55 5.22 8.33
CA ALA A 21 4.77 5.63 9.03
C ALA A 21 6.06 5.08 8.41
N GLU A 22 5.94 4.08 7.55
CA GLU A 22 7.05 3.47 6.84
C GLU A 22 6.69 3.32 5.36
N VAL A 23 7.63 3.62 4.47
CA VAL A 23 7.49 3.42 3.02
C VAL A 23 8.65 2.59 2.48
N ASN A 24 8.34 1.69 1.55
CA ASN A 24 9.34 0.93 0.81
C ASN A 24 9.78 1.69 -0.44
N ARG A 25 11.08 1.75 -0.71
CA ARG A 25 11.66 2.39 -1.91
C ARG A 25 12.37 1.37 -2.79
N PHE A 26 11.89 1.19 -4.02
CA PHE A 26 12.46 0.30 -5.04
C PHE A 26 12.00 0.73 -6.46
N VAL A 27 12.59 0.13 -7.51
CA VAL A 27 12.18 0.31 -8.91
C VAL A 27 10.88 -0.44 -9.17
N TRP A 28 9.87 0.25 -9.67
CA TRP A 28 8.54 -0.32 -9.93
C TRP A 28 8.31 -0.56 -11.42
N PRO A 29 7.76 -1.73 -11.84
CA PRO A 29 7.54 -2.95 -11.04
C PRO A 29 8.88 -3.64 -10.73
N GLY A 30 8.98 -4.27 -9.55
CA GLY A 30 10.23 -4.87 -9.05
C GLY A 30 10.06 -6.30 -8.54
N PRO A 31 11.17 -7.03 -8.31
CA PRO A 31 11.17 -8.45 -7.93
C PRO A 31 10.51 -8.74 -6.57
N ASP A 32 10.40 -7.71 -5.72
CA ASP A 32 9.66 -7.79 -4.45
C ASP A 32 8.14 -7.92 -4.62
N MET A 33 7.62 -7.70 -5.83
CA MET A 33 6.22 -7.91 -6.17
C MET A 33 5.97 -9.37 -6.55
N ARG A 34 4.96 -9.99 -5.93
CA ARG A 34 4.56 -11.37 -6.27
C ARG A 34 3.36 -11.34 -7.21
N PRO A 35 3.39 -12.11 -8.31
CA PRO A 35 2.22 -12.25 -9.16
C PRO A 35 1.10 -12.97 -8.40
N LEU A 36 -0.13 -12.60 -8.70
CA LEU A 36 -1.34 -13.31 -8.29
C LEU A 36 -1.63 -14.46 -9.27
N ASP A 37 -2.65 -15.25 -8.94
CA ASP A 37 -3.24 -16.22 -9.86
C ASP A 37 -3.81 -15.47 -11.07
N GLY A 38 -3.06 -15.46 -12.18
CA GLY A 38 -3.35 -14.63 -13.36
C GLY A 38 -2.13 -13.88 -13.92
N GLY A 39 -1.03 -13.82 -13.16
CA GLY A 39 0.26 -13.30 -13.61
C GLY A 39 0.47 -11.80 -13.34
N ASP A 40 -0.59 -11.05 -13.04
CA ASP A 40 -0.46 -9.66 -12.58
C ASP A 40 -0.37 -9.58 -11.05
N PRO A 41 0.35 -8.61 -10.48
CA PRO A 41 0.55 -8.49 -9.03
C PRO A 41 -0.48 -7.57 -8.34
N PHE A 42 -1.59 -7.20 -8.99
CA PHE A 42 -2.52 -6.18 -8.51
C PHE A 42 -3.84 -6.80 -8.01
N TYR A 43 -4.17 -6.56 -6.74
CA TYR A 43 -5.46 -6.96 -6.16
C TYR A 43 -6.66 -6.11 -6.64
N GLY A 44 -6.40 -4.95 -7.27
CA GLY A 44 -7.41 -4.01 -7.71
C GLY A 44 -7.16 -2.58 -7.20
N ALA A 45 -8.14 -1.69 -7.45
CA ALA A 45 -8.06 -0.29 -7.07
C ALA A 45 -8.76 -0.01 -5.73
N ILE A 46 -8.22 0.96 -4.98
CA ILE A 46 -8.90 1.55 -3.83
C ILE A 46 -9.67 2.80 -4.25
N PRO A 47 -10.70 3.23 -3.50
CA PRO A 47 -11.40 4.49 -3.76
C PRO A 47 -10.49 5.72 -3.63
N ASP A 48 -10.77 6.74 -4.44
CA ASP A 48 -10.01 8.00 -4.47
C ASP A 48 -9.88 8.66 -3.10
N TRP A 49 -10.96 8.68 -2.32
CA TRP A 49 -10.95 9.31 -0.99
C TRP A 49 -9.97 8.61 -0.03
N LEU A 50 -9.80 7.29 -0.16
CA LEU A 50 -8.86 6.53 0.66
C LEU A 50 -7.43 6.77 0.21
N PHE A 51 -7.21 6.83 -1.11
CA PHE A 51 -5.91 7.19 -1.68
C PHE A 51 -5.45 8.57 -1.21
N VAL A 52 -6.33 9.58 -1.27
CA VAL A 52 -6.03 10.94 -0.80
C VAL A 52 -5.67 10.93 0.69
N GLN A 53 -6.44 10.24 1.53
CA GLN A 53 -6.12 10.14 2.96
C GLN A 53 -4.74 9.52 3.22
N VAL A 54 -4.37 8.46 2.49
CA VAL A 54 -3.06 7.81 2.61
C VAL A 54 -1.94 8.75 2.16
N ARG A 55 -2.12 9.45 1.03
CA ARG A 55 -1.15 10.42 0.52
C ARG A 55 -0.88 11.55 1.52
N GLU A 56 -1.92 12.17 2.06
CA GLU A 56 -1.79 13.24 3.05
C GLU A 56 -1.12 12.74 4.34
N ALA A 57 -1.47 11.53 4.77
CA ALA A 57 -0.89 10.92 5.96
C ALA A 57 0.62 10.63 5.81
N ILE A 58 1.06 10.20 4.62
CA ILE A 58 2.47 9.99 4.28
C ILE A 58 3.18 11.35 4.17
N GLY A 59 2.62 12.29 3.41
CA GLY A 59 3.19 13.63 3.20
C GLY A 59 3.44 14.36 4.51
N GLY A 60 2.45 14.44 5.40
CA GLY A 60 2.61 15.09 6.70
C GLY A 60 3.65 14.41 7.61
N ARG A 61 3.93 13.12 7.45
CA ARG A 61 5.00 12.43 8.19
C ARG A 61 6.37 12.69 7.59
N ALA A 62 6.46 12.76 6.26
CA ALA A 62 7.67 13.13 5.55
C ALA A 62 8.10 14.57 5.90
N GLU A 63 7.16 15.52 5.92
CA GLU A 63 7.41 16.92 6.32
C GLU A 63 7.94 17.04 7.75
N ARG A 64 7.44 16.19 8.67
CA ARG A 64 7.92 16.14 10.06
C ARG A 64 9.23 15.38 10.23
N GLY A 65 9.77 14.75 9.19
CA GLY A 65 11.00 13.94 9.26
C GLY A 65 10.87 12.65 10.09
N VAL A 66 9.65 12.18 10.38
CA VAL A 66 9.38 10.99 11.21
C VAL A 66 8.99 9.76 10.40
N MET A 67 9.06 9.86 9.07
CA MET A 67 8.77 8.74 8.17
C MET A 67 10.01 7.87 7.99
N LYS A 68 9.86 6.56 8.19
CA LYS A 68 10.91 5.58 7.89
C LYS A 68 10.87 5.24 6.40
N VAL A 69 12.03 5.27 5.76
CA VAL A 69 12.20 4.79 4.38
C VAL A 69 13.01 3.51 4.41
N THR A 70 12.44 2.43 3.92
CA THR A 70 13.08 1.11 3.86
C THR A 70 13.50 0.85 2.41
N PRO A 71 14.82 0.76 2.12
CA PRO A 71 15.29 0.33 0.80
C PRO A 71 14.92 -1.14 0.60
N ARG A 72 14.47 -1.48 -0.61
CA ARG A 72 14.08 -2.84 -1.01
C ARG A 72 14.83 -3.23 -2.28
N THR A 73 15.14 -4.52 -2.41
CA THR A 73 16.17 -5.06 -3.33
C THR A 73 15.77 -5.02 -4.81
N GLU A 74 16.79 -5.06 -5.68
CA GLU A 74 16.78 -5.68 -7.01
C GLU A 74 17.20 -7.15 -6.93
#